data_AF-A0A5Q2FHJ2-F1
#
_entry.id   AF-A0A5Q2FHJ2-F1
#
_cell.length_a   1.000
_cell.length_b   1.000
_cell.length_c   1.000
_cell.angle_alpha   90.00
_cell.angle_beta   90.00
_cell.angle_gamma   90.00
#
_symmetry.space_group_name_H-M   'P 1'
#
loop_
_entity.id
_entity.type
_entity.pdbx_description
1 polymer ?
#
loop_
_entity_poly.entity_id
_entity_poly.type
_entity_poly.pdbx_seq_one_letter_code
_entity_poly.pdbx_strand_id
1 'polypeptide(L)'
;MSRITRAARRIVAAVVVAVVAAAAAGVAPARANPAPRSQQDTRSVGQGPVALGFPIQYFGVIADLVPGAVPRDDGPAPYGEARFRVGGKWTDWQPLEQDGAQAAGHFTGALVDVAEADAYQVRNLPSWGTGWRAAAINTARGVPEGLLPRASAASTASCRSRADWGADESISGWSHGDVQAFSPAQVLTVHHTAGSNDPNQDYAATVRAIYVYHVQSNKWSDIGYQYLIDGKGVVYEGRNSGHTSLSCLTQGGDGHDFAHQTSTDQIVTGAHVANYNSGNVGIALMGCFENSSACSGDTNPPAPAVDSLESQIAALSVRHGLTPTGTTHYVNPVSSATKDIATVSGHRDWDATACPGGNLYGQLPTIRSTAAARMGAPGATTPDAPGGFSAIGAAATVTLNWSPPADGGSPITGYQAFRGAGPDVSAASTLVYSGAATSASDRPPGGTYYYAVRACNAVGCGPLTVAGPVSVTVATITSATCTATKCSFAGTGAGTLQWSFGSTASPATATGSPVTTSYSTSGTYTVRLTDGNQTSATRTVVCSKVRKGISCKV
;
A
#
# COMPACT_ATOMS: atom_id res chain seq x y z
N MET A 1 -35.75 -5.09 -78.61
CA MET A 1 -35.64 -6.15 -77.57
C MET A 1 -36.18 -5.58 -76.26
N SER A 2 -36.92 -6.37 -75.45
CA SER A 2 -37.54 -6.08 -74.12
C SER A 2 -38.08 -4.64 -73.88
N ARG A 3 -39.38 -4.31 -73.90
CA ARG A 3 -40.53 -4.78 -73.06
C ARG A 3 -40.23 -4.76 -71.54
N ILE A 4 -41.05 -4.24 -70.61
CA ILE A 4 -42.27 -3.39 -70.55
C ILE A 4 -42.62 -3.23 -69.03
N THR A 5 -43.55 -2.31 -68.67
CA THR A 5 -44.32 -2.19 -67.39
C THR A 5 -43.76 -1.53 -66.11
N ARG A 6 -44.68 -0.74 -65.52
CA ARG A 6 -44.70 -0.10 -64.19
C ARG A 6 -45.10 -1.11 -63.09
N ALA A 7 -44.80 -0.83 -61.80
CA ALA A 7 -45.83 -0.47 -60.78
C ALA A 7 -45.39 -0.55 -59.28
N ALA A 8 -45.53 0.58 -58.57
CA ALA A 8 -46.25 0.80 -57.28
C ALA A 8 -45.91 0.09 -55.92
N ARG A 9 -45.60 0.94 -54.91
CA ARG A 9 -45.94 0.85 -53.44
C ARG A 9 -45.24 -0.29 -52.63
N ARG A 10 -45.09 -0.31 -51.28
CA ARG A 10 -45.65 0.39 -50.08
C ARG A 10 -44.52 0.62 -49.03
N ILE A 11 -44.46 1.72 -48.25
CA ILE A 11 -44.97 1.95 -46.86
C ILE A 11 -44.69 0.84 -45.81
N VAL A 12 -44.30 1.31 -44.60
CA VAL A 12 -44.15 0.64 -43.27
C VAL A 12 -42.73 0.06 -43.04
N ALA A 13 -42.00 0.33 -41.95
CA ALA A 13 -42.24 1.16 -40.73
C ALA A 13 -40.95 1.88 -40.23
N ALA A 14 -41.03 2.61 -39.11
CA ALA A 14 -39.87 3.11 -38.34
C ALA A 14 -39.75 2.40 -36.98
N VAL A 15 -38.54 1.98 -36.59
CA VAL A 15 -38.21 1.50 -35.23
C VAL A 15 -37.07 2.37 -34.72
N VAL A 16 -37.33 3.12 -33.64
CA VAL A 16 -36.30 3.89 -32.94
C VAL A 16 -35.56 2.94 -32.01
N VAL A 17 -34.38 2.48 -32.43
CA VAL A 17 -33.42 1.85 -31.52
C VAL A 17 -32.61 2.96 -30.87
N ALA A 18 -32.98 3.31 -29.64
CA ALA A 18 -32.15 4.15 -28.78
C ALA A 18 -30.90 3.35 -28.38
N VAL A 19 -29.80 3.51 -29.13
CA VAL A 19 -28.49 3.00 -28.71
C VAL A 19 -28.06 3.82 -27.49
N VAL A 20 -28.26 3.24 -26.30
CA VAL A 20 -27.59 3.71 -25.09
C VAL A 20 -26.11 3.43 -25.30
N ALA A 21 -25.38 4.47 -25.72
CA ALA A 21 -23.93 4.48 -25.65
C ALA A 21 -23.56 4.46 -24.17
N ALA A 22 -23.43 3.25 -23.61
CA ALA A 22 -22.73 3.05 -22.36
C ALA A 22 -21.30 3.54 -22.59
N ALA A 23 -21.02 4.76 -22.13
CA ALA A 23 -19.67 5.24 -21.99
C ALA A 23 -18.99 4.29 -21.00
N ALA A 24 -18.29 3.29 -21.53
CA ALA A 24 -17.34 2.53 -20.76
C ALA A 24 -16.32 3.56 -20.24
N ALA A 25 -16.47 3.92 -18.97
CA ALA A 25 -15.43 4.61 -18.22
C ALA A 25 -14.30 3.60 -18.06
N GLY A 26 -13.56 3.40 -19.14
CA GLY A 26 -12.31 2.65 -19.12
C GLY A 26 -11.46 3.30 -18.07
N VAL A 27 -11.20 2.57 -16.99
CA VAL A 27 -10.20 2.95 -16.00
C VAL A 27 -8.92 3.12 -16.80
N ALA A 28 -8.49 4.38 -16.99
CA ALA A 28 -7.22 4.63 -17.62
C ALA A 28 -6.17 3.88 -16.77
N PRO A 29 -5.26 3.10 -17.39
CA PRO A 29 -4.20 2.46 -16.63
C PRO A 29 -3.52 3.54 -15.81
N ALA A 30 -3.21 3.25 -14.54
CA ALA A 30 -2.48 4.21 -13.73
C ALA A 30 -1.20 4.54 -14.48
N ARG A 31 -1.06 5.81 -14.88
CA ARG A 31 0.26 6.29 -15.28
C ARG A 31 1.15 6.06 -14.08
N ALA A 32 2.27 5.37 -14.28
CA ALA A 32 3.29 5.25 -13.25
C ALA A 32 3.51 6.66 -12.66
N ASN A 33 3.42 6.77 -11.33
CA ASN A 33 3.76 8.03 -10.67
C ASN A 33 5.17 8.40 -11.15
N PRO A 34 5.39 9.59 -11.72
CA PRO A 34 6.67 9.92 -12.33
C PRO A 34 7.75 9.94 -11.25
N ALA A 35 8.46 8.82 -11.13
CA ALA A 35 9.59 8.66 -10.25
C ALA A 35 10.73 9.55 -10.77
N PRO A 36 11.24 10.52 -9.98
CA PRO A 36 12.38 11.29 -10.41
C PRO A 36 13.60 10.38 -10.54
N ARG A 37 14.43 10.70 -11.54
CA ARG A 37 15.62 9.94 -11.87
C ARG A 37 16.55 9.86 -10.68
N SER A 38 16.89 8.63 -10.30
CA SER A 38 17.96 8.39 -9.34
C SER A 38 19.29 8.92 -9.92
N GLN A 39 20.15 9.42 -9.05
CA GLN A 39 21.50 9.79 -9.44
C GLN A 39 22.42 8.58 -9.25
N GLN A 40 23.26 8.31 -10.24
CA GLN A 40 24.14 7.16 -10.26
C GLN A 40 25.48 7.57 -10.88
N ASP A 41 26.55 7.03 -10.32
CA ASP A 41 27.91 7.17 -10.83
C ASP A 41 28.61 5.82 -10.67
N THR A 42 29.07 5.23 -11.78
CA THR A 42 29.85 3.99 -11.75
C THR A 42 31.16 4.20 -12.49
N ARG A 43 32.28 4.05 -11.79
CA ARG A 43 33.62 4.31 -12.30
C ARG A 43 34.64 3.32 -11.74
N SER A 44 35.76 3.15 -12.43
CA SER A 44 36.85 2.27 -11.97
C SER A 44 37.37 2.68 -10.59
N VAL A 45 37.68 1.69 -9.75
CA VAL A 45 38.26 1.91 -8.41
C VAL A 45 39.71 2.40 -8.53
N GLY A 46 40.05 3.46 -7.79
CA GLY A 46 41.39 4.05 -7.74
C GLY A 46 41.96 4.10 -6.31
N GLN A 47 43.23 4.48 -6.21
CA GLN A 47 44.00 4.51 -4.94
C GLN A 47 43.68 5.70 -4.01
N GLY A 48 42.66 6.50 -4.30
CA GLY A 48 42.39 7.78 -3.62
C GLY A 48 40.90 8.03 -3.36
N PRO A 49 40.55 9.04 -2.54
CA PRO A 49 39.17 9.41 -2.28
C PRO A 49 38.48 9.95 -3.53
N VAL A 50 37.27 9.44 -3.79
CA VAL A 50 36.39 9.90 -4.86
C VAL A 50 35.30 10.75 -4.24
N ALA A 51 35.30 12.07 -4.53
CA ALA A 51 34.20 12.96 -4.19
C ALA A 51 33.19 13.04 -5.34
N LEU A 52 31.91 13.21 -5.02
CA LEU A 52 30.80 13.28 -5.99
C LEU A 52 30.01 14.58 -5.89
N GLY A 53 29.34 14.95 -6.97
CA GLY A 53 28.44 16.11 -7.04
C GLY A 53 27.06 15.87 -6.42
N PHE A 54 26.84 14.71 -5.82
CA PHE A 54 25.62 14.32 -5.12
C PHE A 54 25.97 13.45 -3.90
N PRO A 55 25.16 13.49 -2.83
CA PRO A 55 25.37 12.66 -1.65
C PRO A 55 25.03 11.19 -1.94
N ILE A 56 25.83 10.28 -1.42
CA ILE A 56 25.75 8.84 -1.65
C ILE A 56 24.82 8.24 -0.61
N GLN A 57 23.73 7.63 -1.07
CA GLN A 57 22.76 6.92 -0.23
C GLN A 57 23.01 5.40 -0.25
N TYR A 58 23.41 4.85 -1.40
CA TYR A 58 23.76 3.45 -1.54
C TYR A 58 25.08 3.30 -2.30
N PHE A 59 25.85 2.27 -1.94
CA PHE A 59 27.15 1.99 -2.56
C PHE A 59 27.37 0.49 -2.80
N GLY A 60 27.84 0.15 -4.00
CA GLY A 60 28.22 -1.22 -4.37
C GLY A 60 29.54 -1.26 -5.15
N VAL A 61 30.06 -2.47 -5.37
CA VAL A 61 31.24 -2.71 -6.22
C VAL A 61 30.97 -3.85 -7.20
N ILE A 62 31.44 -3.72 -8.43
CA ILE A 62 31.28 -4.72 -9.47
C ILE A 62 32.62 -5.02 -10.15
N ALA A 63 32.84 -6.25 -10.57
CA ALA A 63 34.08 -6.69 -11.23
C ALA A 63 33.80 -7.69 -12.35
N ASP A 64 34.80 -7.87 -13.22
CA ASP A 64 34.84 -8.93 -14.21
C ASP A 64 35.74 -10.05 -13.66
N LEU A 65 35.24 -11.30 -13.64
CA LEU A 65 35.98 -12.44 -13.10
C LEU A 65 37.13 -12.80 -14.03
N VAL A 66 38.31 -13.12 -13.45
CA VAL A 66 39.38 -13.77 -14.22
C VAL A 66 38.84 -15.10 -14.80
N PRO A 67 39.15 -15.48 -16.05
CA PRO A 67 38.67 -16.73 -16.63
C PRO A 67 38.99 -17.95 -15.76
N GLY A 68 37.95 -18.72 -15.42
CA GLY A 68 38.06 -19.89 -14.53
C GLY A 68 38.13 -19.56 -13.03
N ALA A 69 38.07 -18.28 -12.64
CA ALA A 69 37.91 -17.92 -11.23
C ALA A 69 36.49 -18.21 -10.75
N VAL A 70 36.41 -19.03 -9.71
CA VAL A 70 35.28 -19.05 -8.78
C VAL A 70 35.69 -18.16 -7.60
N PRO A 71 34.92 -17.10 -7.24
CA PRO A 71 35.12 -16.39 -5.98
C PRO A 71 35.19 -17.40 -4.83
N ARG A 72 36.12 -17.23 -3.89
CA ARG A 72 36.35 -18.28 -2.87
C ARG A 72 35.15 -18.43 -1.93
N ASP A 73 34.80 -19.69 -1.69
CA ASP A 73 33.63 -20.14 -0.91
C ASP A 73 33.94 -20.49 0.57
N ASP A 74 35.07 -20.01 1.12
CA ASP A 74 35.55 -20.43 2.46
C ASP A 74 34.97 -19.66 3.66
N GLY A 75 34.01 -18.74 3.45
CA GLY A 75 33.22 -18.11 4.52
C GLY A 75 32.58 -16.77 4.17
N PRO A 76 31.80 -16.17 5.08
CA PRO A 76 31.23 -14.84 4.87
C PRO A 76 32.26 -13.74 5.16
N ALA A 77 32.25 -12.69 4.33
CA ALA A 77 33.10 -11.51 4.37
C ALA A 77 34.64 -11.68 4.29
N PRO A 78 35.40 -10.71 3.73
CA PRO A 78 34.96 -9.57 2.92
C PRO A 78 35.55 -9.57 1.50
N TYR A 79 34.76 -9.15 0.52
CA TYR A 79 35.19 -8.95 -0.87
C TYR A 79 35.80 -7.56 -1.11
N GLY A 80 36.61 -7.11 -0.14
CA GLY A 80 37.13 -5.76 0.00
C GLY A 80 36.41 -4.94 1.06
N GLU A 81 36.85 -3.70 1.24
CA GLU A 81 36.28 -2.76 2.21
C GLU A 81 36.02 -1.41 1.55
N ALA A 82 34.96 -0.73 1.97
CA ALA A 82 34.70 0.67 1.64
C ALA A 82 34.68 1.54 2.90
N ARG A 83 34.86 2.85 2.72
CA ARG A 83 34.52 3.85 3.75
C ARG A 83 34.03 5.14 3.10
N PHE A 84 33.31 5.93 3.88
CA PHE A 84 32.49 7.03 3.38
C PHE A 84 32.79 8.31 4.15
N ARG A 85 32.70 9.47 3.48
CA ARG A 85 32.86 10.76 4.14
C ARG A 85 31.49 11.38 4.40
N VAL A 86 31.09 11.43 5.67
CA VAL A 86 29.80 11.95 6.13
C VAL A 86 30.07 13.18 7.01
N GLY A 87 29.45 14.32 6.69
CA GLY A 87 29.67 15.57 7.42
C GLY A 87 31.14 16.01 7.48
N GLY A 88 31.93 15.69 6.44
CA GLY A 88 33.37 15.99 6.38
C GLY A 88 34.28 15.02 7.15
N LYS A 89 33.74 14.00 7.84
CA LYS A 89 34.51 12.98 8.56
C LYS A 89 34.43 11.64 7.85
N TRP A 90 35.53 10.88 7.83
CA TRP A 90 35.51 9.51 7.33
C TRP A 90 34.89 8.57 8.37
N THR A 91 34.03 7.66 7.92
CA THR A 91 33.63 6.47 8.69
C THR A 91 34.82 5.53 8.88
N ASP A 92 34.64 4.56 9.77
CA ASP A 92 35.47 3.36 9.77
C ASP A 92 35.33 2.60 8.43
N TRP A 93 36.26 1.69 8.19
CA TRP A 93 36.20 0.77 7.05
C TRP A 93 35.17 -0.31 7.34
N GLN A 94 34.22 -0.47 6.43
CA GLN A 94 33.19 -1.51 6.48
C GLN A 94 33.43 -2.53 5.36
N PRO A 95 33.28 -3.83 5.66
CA PRO A 95 33.43 -4.90 4.68
C PRO A 95 32.37 -4.80 3.57
N LEU A 96 32.70 -5.33 2.39
CA LEU A 96 31.79 -5.49 1.27
C LEU A 96 31.43 -6.97 1.13
N GLU A 97 30.13 -7.28 1.01
CA GLU A 97 29.62 -8.64 0.81
C GLU A 97 29.24 -8.88 -0.66
N GLN A 98 28.97 -10.14 -1.01
CA GLN A 98 28.46 -10.53 -2.33
C GLN A 98 26.95 -10.23 -2.43
N ASP A 99 26.51 -9.75 -3.60
CA ASP A 99 25.09 -9.65 -3.92
C ASP A 99 24.48 -11.04 -4.14
N GLY A 100 23.26 -11.27 -3.66
CA GLY A 100 22.51 -12.48 -3.94
C GLY A 100 22.21 -12.70 -5.44
N ALA A 101 22.37 -11.72 -6.32
CA ALA A 101 22.21 -11.87 -7.77
C ALA A 101 23.56 -11.73 -8.51
N GLN A 102 23.92 -12.73 -9.32
CA GLN A 102 25.18 -12.77 -10.08
C GLN A 102 24.94 -13.05 -11.58
N ALA A 103 25.81 -12.48 -12.43
CA ALA A 103 25.88 -12.78 -13.85
C ALA A 103 27.13 -13.62 -14.15
N ALA A 104 27.04 -14.58 -15.08
CA ALA A 104 28.16 -15.44 -15.42
C ALA A 104 29.38 -14.63 -15.89
N GLY A 105 30.54 -14.85 -15.28
CA GLY A 105 31.77 -14.11 -15.58
C GLY A 105 31.90 -12.73 -14.92
N HIS A 106 30.93 -12.31 -14.10
CA HIS A 106 30.96 -11.04 -13.38
C HIS A 106 30.73 -11.26 -11.87
N PHE A 107 31.25 -10.33 -11.07
CA PHE A 107 30.96 -10.23 -9.65
C PHE A 107 30.17 -8.96 -9.37
N THR A 108 29.10 -9.10 -8.60
CA THR A 108 28.32 -8.01 -8.01
C THR A 108 28.44 -8.07 -6.50
N GLY A 109 28.92 -6.99 -5.87
CA GLY A 109 28.89 -6.83 -4.41
C GLY A 109 27.56 -6.22 -3.96
N ALA A 110 27.11 -6.56 -2.76
CA ALA A 110 25.86 -6.07 -2.19
C ALA A 110 25.85 -4.54 -2.03
N LEU A 111 24.65 -3.95 -2.09
CA LEU A 111 24.49 -2.52 -1.81
C LEU A 111 24.54 -2.26 -0.31
N VAL A 112 25.52 -1.46 0.10
CA VAL A 112 25.61 -0.92 1.46
C VAL A 112 24.84 0.39 1.54
N ASP A 113 24.05 0.55 2.60
CA ASP A 113 23.36 1.78 2.97
C ASP A 113 24.37 2.79 3.54
N VAL A 114 24.30 4.05 3.11
CA VAL A 114 25.28 5.10 3.38
C VAL A 114 24.54 6.37 3.78
N ALA A 115 24.92 6.96 4.90
CA ALA A 115 24.31 8.17 5.44
C ALA A 115 24.67 9.46 4.65
N GLU A 116 24.22 9.56 3.40
CA GLU A 116 24.32 10.73 2.52
C GLU A 116 25.76 11.26 2.38
N ALA A 117 26.71 10.38 2.09
CA ALA A 117 28.15 10.70 2.07
C ALA A 117 28.58 11.49 0.82
N ASP A 118 29.53 12.43 0.96
CA ASP A 118 30.00 13.25 -0.17
C ASP A 118 31.25 12.67 -0.89
N ALA A 119 31.87 11.65 -0.31
CA ALA A 119 32.99 10.92 -0.90
C ALA A 119 33.08 9.47 -0.42
N TYR A 120 33.76 8.62 -1.19
CA TYR A 120 34.08 7.24 -0.83
C TYR A 120 35.55 6.88 -1.05
N GLN A 121 36.00 5.80 -0.41
CA GLN A 121 37.23 5.07 -0.72
C GLN A 121 36.95 3.56 -0.69
N VAL A 122 37.70 2.80 -1.49
CA VAL A 122 37.64 1.32 -1.53
C VAL A 122 39.06 0.76 -1.43
N ARG A 123 39.25 -0.38 -0.75
CA ARG A 123 40.53 -1.08 -0.64
C ARG A 123 40.35 -2.59 -0.54
N ASN A 124 41.46 -3.32 -0.51
CA ASN A 124 41.54 -4.76 -0.23
C ASN A 124 40.68 -5.64 -1.17
N LEU A 125 40.48 -5.18 -2.40
CA LEU A 125 39.70 -5.90 -3.41
C LEU A 125 40.40 -7.19 -3.85
N PRO A 126 39.70 -8.33 -3.96
CA PRO A 126 40.28 -9.60 -4.34
C PRO A 126 40.93 -9.64 -5.74
N SER A 127 42.05 -10.36 -5.84
CA SER A 127 42.81 -10.54 -7.09
C SER A 127 42.17 -11.48 -8.11
N TRP A 128 41.13 -12.23 -7.73
CA TRP A 128 40.32 -12.99 -8.68
C TRP A 128 39.37 -12.11 -9.50
N GLY A 129 39.14 -10.86 -9.06
CA GLY A 129 38.36 -9.87 -9.77
C GLY A 129 39.24 -8.87 -10.51
N THR A 130 38.82 -8.48 -11.71
CA THR A 130 39.46 -7.49 -12.56
C THR A 130 38.47 -6.40 -12.96
N GLY A 131 38.96 -5.26 -13.47
CA GLY A 131 38.07 -4.19 -13.92
C GLY A 131 37.15 -3.63 -12.83
N TRP A 132 37.56 -3.70 -11.56
CA TRP A 132 36.76 -3.27 -10.40
C TRP A 132 36.22 -1.85 -10.58
N ARG A 133 34.89 -1.71 -10.46
CA ARG A 133 34.15 -0.45 -10.55
C ARG A 133 33.36 -0.24 -9.26
N ALA A 134 33.38 0.97 -8.73
CA ALA A 134 32.53 1.39 -7.62
C ALA A 134 31.28 2.07 -8.18
N ALA A 135 30.10 1.72 -7.65
CA ALA A 135 28.82 2.30 -7.99
C ALA A 135 28.26 3.06 -6.79
N ALA A 136 28.10 4.38 -6.92
CA ALA A 136 27.47 5.25 -5.93
C ALA A 136 26.12 5.73 -6.45
N ILE A 137 25.08 5.61 -5.62
CA ILE A 137 23.68 5.80 -5.99
C ILE A 137 22.99 6.71 -4.97
N ASN A 138 22.10 7.59 -5.43
CA ASN A 138 21.15 8.34 -4.61
C ASN A 138 19.75 8.22 -5.20
N THR A 139 18.80 7.79 -4.37
CA THR A 139 17.37 7.72 -4.73
C THR A 139 16.52 8.74 -3.95
N ALA A 140 17.12 9.46 -2.99
CA ALA A 140 16.51 10.48 -2.15
C ALA A 140 16.16 11.78 -2.92
N ARG A 141 16.74 12.03 -4.09
CA ARG A 141 16.23 13.04 -5.06
C ARG A 141 15.04 12.54 -5.89
N GLY A 142 14.43 11.43 -5.46
CA GLY A 142 13.08 10.98 -5.80
C GLY A 142 11.98 11.99 -5.43
N VAL A 143 10.71 11.57 -5.48
CA VAL A 143 9.53 12.47 -5.53
C VAL A 143 9.59 13.52 -4.40
N PRO A 144 9.54 14.84 -4.70
CA PRO A 144 9.42 15.85 -3.66
C PRO A 144 8.18 15.56 -2.79
N GLU A 145 8.29 15.65 -1.46
CA GLU A 145 7.24 15.23 -0.51
C GLU A 145 5.83 15.79 -0.79
N GLY A 146 5.72 16.88 -1.55
CA GLY A 146 4.45 17.48 -1.98
C GLY A 146 3.80 16.91 -3.26
N LEU A 147 4.43 15.93 -3.95
CA LEU A 147 3.90 15.33 -5.19
C LEU A 147 3.52 13.86 -5.07
N LEU A 148 3.96 13.15 -4.03
CA LEU A 148 3.22 11.97 -3.60
C LEU A 148 1.84 12.45 -3.11
N PRO A 149 0.72 11.78 -3.47
CA PRO A 149 -0.51 11.92 -2.71
C PRO A 149 -0.13 11.64 -1.27
N ARG A 150 -0.33 12.63 -0.39
CA ARG A 150 0.07 12.56 1.02
C ARG A 150 -0.49 11.27 1.59
N ALA A 151 0.36 10.25 1.76
CA ALA A 151 -0.08 8.96 2.24
C ALA A 151 -0.72 9.22 3.61
N SER A 152 -2.03 9.01 3.70
CA SER A 152 -2.70 9.02 5.00
C SER A 152 -1.95 8.03 5.88
N ALA A 153 -1.63 8.46 7.11
CA ALA A 153 -0.76 7.73 8.02
C ALA A 153 -1.01 6.21 7.97
N ALA A 154 0.05 5.45 7.66
CA ALA A 154 0.06 4.01 7.43
C ALA A 154 -0.87 3.51 6.30
N SER A 155 -0.35 3.40 5.07
CA SER A 155 -0.97 2.50 4.08
C SER A 155 -0.71 1.05 4.49
N THR A 156 -1.75 0.31 4.86
CA THR A 156 -1.70 -1.10 5.29
C THR A 156 -1.65 -2.09 4.11
N ALA A 157 -1.33 -1.63 2.90
CA ALA A 157 -1.27 -2.47 1.72
C ALA A 157 -0.09 -3.44 1.80
N SER A 158 -0.37 -4.73 1.62
CA SER A 158 0.57 -5.86 1.67
C SER A 158 1.57 -5.90 0.51
N CYS A 159 1.38 -5.05 -0.52
CA CYS A 159 2.25 -5.04 -1.69
C CYS A 159 2.57 -3.63 -2.21
N ARG A 160 3.52 -3.54 -3.14
CA ARG A 160 3.86 -2.35 -3.96
C ARG A 160 4.12 -2.80 -5.40
N SER A 161 3.34 -2.30 -6.35
CA SER A 161 3.68 -2.43 -7.77
C SER A 161 4.85 -1.51 -8.14
N ARG A 162 5.41 -1.67 -9.33
CA ARG A 162 6.47 -0.82 -9.90
C ARG A 162 6.06 0.66 -9.93
N ALA A 163 4.78 0.94 -10.15
CA ALA A 163 4.22 2.29 -10.05
C ALA A 163 4.14 2.82 -8.60
N ASP A 164 3.95 1.93 -7.61
CA ASP A 164 3.86 2.31 -6.19
C ASP A 164 5.23 2.57 -5.56
N TRP A 165 6.25 1.76 -5.88
CA TRP A 165 7.63 1.97 -5.36
C TRP A 165 8.45 2.97 -6.20
N GLY A 166 7.96 3.35 -7.37
CA GLY A 166 8.56 4.39 -8.22
C GLY A 166 9.68 3.86 -9.10
N ALA A 167 9.39 2.85 -9.92
CA ALA A 167 10.28 2.38 -10.97
C ALA A 167 10.46 3.44 -12.07
N ASP A 168 11.72 3.77 -12.39
CA ASP A 168 12.04 4.53 -13.60
C ASP A 168 12.09 3.59 -14.81
N GLU A 169 10.94 3.25 -15.39
CA GLU A 169 10.87 2.37 -16.57
C GLU A 169 11.68 2.90 -17.76
N SER A 170 12.09 4.18 -17.76
CA SER A 170 12.92 4.75 -18.83
C SER A 170 14.38 4.29 -18.80
N ILE A 171 14.85 3.63 -17.73
CA ILE A 171 16.18 3.03 -17.69
C ILE A 171 16.18 1.54 -18.10
N SER A 172 15.02 0.86 -18.07
CA SER A 172 14.93 -0.58 -18.39
C SER A 172 15.43 -0.90 -19.80
N GLY A 173 16.12 -2.03 -19.96
CA GLY A 173 16.50 -2.59 -21.26
C GLY A 173 15.29 -2.93 -22.15
N TRP A 174 14.13 -3.25 -21.56
CA TRP A 174 12.87 -3.45 -22.31
C TRP A 174 12.48 -2.18 -23.08
N SER A 175 12.73 -1.00 -22.52
CA SER A 175 12.52 0.30 -23.16
C SER A 175 13.58 0.64 -24.23
N HIS A 176 14.62 -0.18 -24.37
CA HIS A 176 15.75 -0.02 -25.30
C HIS A 176 15.89 -1.16 -26.32
N GLY A 177 14.93 -2.09 -26.38
CA GLY A 177 14.87 -3.15 -27.39
C GLY A 177 15.29 -4.55 -26.93
N ASP A 178 15.61 -4.75 -25.64
CA ASP A 178 15.75 -6.09 -25.09
C ASP A 178 14.41 -6.84 -25.13
N VAL A 179 14.46 -8.16 -25.28
CA VAL A 179 13.27 -9.02 -25.38
C VAL A 179 13.06 -9.79 -24.08
N GLN A 180 11.88 -9.63 -23.46
CA GLN A 180 11.48 -10.44 -22.31
C GLN A 180 11.30 -11.90 -22.72
N ALA A 181 11.92 -12.82 -21.98
CA ALA A 181 11.72 -14.25 -22.10
C ALA A 181 10.82 -14.75 -20.95
N PHE A 182 9.97 -15.73 -21.24
CA PHE A 182 9.05 -16.32 -20.28
C PHE A 182 9.21 -17.84 -20.25
N SER A 183 8.89 -18.47 -19.12
CA SER A 183 8.98 -19.92 -18.94
C SER A 183 7.98 -20.41 -17.89
N PRO A 184 7.47 -21.66 -17.98
CA PRO A 184 6.72 -22.27 -16.89
C PRO A 184 7.55 -22.32 -15.61
N ALA A 185 6.93 -22.00 -14.47
CA ALA A 185 7.59 -22.12 -13.17
C ALA A 185 7.82 -23.60 -12.82
N GLN A 186 9.00 -23.91 -12.29
CA GLN A 186 9.39 -25.26 -11.83
C GLN A 186 9.85 -25.26 -10.37
N VAL A 187 10.46 -24.16 -9.92
CA VAL A 187 11.14 -24.01 -8.63
C VAL A 187 11.08 -22.57 -8.15
N LEU A 188 11.16 -22.38 -6.83
CA LEU A 188 11.22 -21.08 -6.16
C LEU A 188 12.57 -20.99 -5.43
N THR A 189 13.33 -19.92 -5.65
CA THR A 189 14.61 -19.67 -4.97
C THR A 189 14.48 -18.47 -4.03
N VAL A 190 14.76 -18.71 -2.75
CA VAL A 190 14.81 -17.70 -1.69
C VAL A 190 16.19 -17.06 -1.67
N HIS A 191 16.19 -15.72 -1.68
CA HIS A 191 17.37 -14.87 -1.61
C HIS A 191 17.30 -13.95 -0.38
N HIS A 192 18.44 -13.38 -0.03
CA HIS A 192 18.49 -12.09 0.65
C HIS A 192 19.08 -11.03 -0.29
N THR A 193 18.99 -9.75 0.07
CA THR A 193 19.69 -8.67 -0.67
C THR A 193 21.09 -8.37 -0.13
N ALA A 194 21.47 -8.97 0.99
CA ALA A 194 22.69 -8.67 1.76
C ALA A 194 22.85 -7.18 2.14
N GLY A 195 21.73 -6.44 2.19
CA GLY A 195 21.68 -5.01 2.52
C GLY A 195 21.41 -4.72 4.01
N SER A 196 21.08 -3.47 4.32
CA SER A 196 20.79 -2.99 5.68
C SER A 196 19.65 -3.76 6.36
N ASN A 197 19.81 -4.13 7.64
CA ASN A 197 18.72 -4.60 8.50
C ASN A 197 18.10 -3.47 9.36
N ASP A 198 18.31 -2.19 9.06
CA ASP A 198 17.59 -1.11 9.77
C ASP A 198 16.07 -1.24 9.48
N PRO A 199 15.21 -1.46 10.49
CA PRO A 199 13.76 -1.54 10.30
C PRO A 199 13.11 -0.21 9.89
N ASN A 200 13.84 0.90 9.97
CA ASN A 200 13.39 2.25 9.65
C ASN A 200 13.79 2.73 8.25
N GLN A 201 14.55 1.94 7.49
CA GLN A 201 14.96 2.31 6.12
C GLN A 201 13.74 2.55 5.21
N ASP A 202 13.90 3.40 4.18
CA ASP A 202 12.95 3.48 3.08
C ASP A 202 13.15 2.27 2.16
N TYR A 203 12.37 1.21 2.38
CA TYR A 203 12.42 0.00 1.56
C TYR A 203 12.10 0.27 0.07
N ALA A 204 11.29 1.28 -0.25
CA ALA A 204 11.07 1.64 -1.65
C ALA A 204 12.31 2.33 -2.26
N ALA A 205 13.06 3.12 -1.48
CA ALA A 205 14.40 3.60 -1.88
C ALA A 205 15.38 2.44 -2.08
N THR A 206 15.36 1.43 -1.20
CA THR A 206 16.22 0.25 -1.34
C THR A 206 15.89 -0.53 -2.62
N VAL A 207 14.62 -0.76 -2.94
CA VAL A 207 14.21 -1.41 -4.22
C VAL A 207 14.63 -0.56 -5.43
N ARG A 208 14.43 0.77 -5.40
CA ARG A 208 14.92 1.68 -6.46
C ARG A 208 16.43 1.59 -6.64
N ALA A 209 17.19 1.51 -5.55
CA ALA A 209 18.65 1.43 -5.58
C ALA A 209 19.13 0.11 -6.19
N ILE A 210 18.53 -1.03 -5.81
CA ILE A 210 18.82 -2.36 -6.39
C ILE A 210 18.51 -2.34 -7.89
N TYR A 211 17.35 -1.82 -8.30
CA TYR A 211 16.97 -1.69 -9.72
C TYR A 211 17.99 -0.85 -10.52
N VAL A 212 18.35 0.33 -10.01
CA VAL A 212 19.35 1.22 -10.63
C VAL A 212 20.72 0.56 -10.70
N TYR A 213 21.13 -0.18 -9.68
CA TYR A 213 22.40 -0.90 -9.64
C TYR A 213 22.45 -2.00 -10.70
N HIS A 214 21.43 -2.86 -10.75
CA HIS A 214 21.34 -3.96 -11.73
C HIS A 214 21.31 -3.44 -13.17
N VAL A 215 20.55 -2.38 -13.43
CA VAL A 215 20.39 -1.84 -14.79
C VAL A 215 21.57 -0.96 -15.21
N GLN A 216 21.92 0.05 -14.41
CA GLN A 216 22.91 1.04 -14.81
C GLN A 216 24.36 0.62 -14.52
N SER A 217 24.58 -0.25 -13.53
CA SER A 217 25.92 -0.75 -13.19
C SER A 217 26.18 -2.12 -13.80
N ASN A 218 25.31 -3.12 -13.55
CA ASN A 218 25.49 -4.49 -14.08
C ASN A 218 25.07 -4.66 -15.55
N LYS A 219 24.40 -3.65 -16.14
CA LYS A 219 23.89 -3.65 -17.53
C LYS A 219 22.83 -4.72 -17.81
N TRP A 220 22.04 -5.07 -16.80
CA TRP A 220 20.90 -5.98 -16.97
C TRP A 220 19.68 -5.21 -17.48
N SER A 221 18.75 -5.90 -18.16
CA SER A 221 17.53 -5.29 -18.69
C SER A 221 16.58 -4.78 -17.60
N ASP A 222 16.67 -5.33 -16.39
CA ASP A 222 15.80 -5.03 -15.26
C ASP A 222 16.41 -5.57 -13.95
N ILE A 223 15.74 -5.34 -12.82
CA ILE A 223 16.04 -5.98 -11.53
C ILE A 223 16.05 -7.51 -11.65
N GLY A 224 16.88 -8.17 -10.83
CA GLY A 224 17.20 -9.59 -10.97
C GLY A 224 16.09 -10.52 -10.49
N TYR A 225 15.45 -10.17 -9.38
CA TYR A 225 14.40 -10.94 -8.71
C TYR A 225 13.01 -10.60 -9.26
N GLN A 226 12.11 -11.58 -9.31
CA GLN A 226 10.71 -11.37 -9.65
C GLN A 226 9.94 -10.73 -8.48
N TYR A 227 10.28 -11.09 -7.24
CA TYR A 227 9.66 -10.56 -6.03
C TYR A 227 10.72 -10.11 -5.01
N LEU A 228 10.46 -9.02 -4.29
CA LEU A 228 11.21 -8.64 -3.09
C LEU A 228 10.26 -8.49 -1.91
N ILE A 229 10.71 -8.75 -0.69
CA ILE A 229 9.90 -8.66 0.54
C ILE A 229 10.64 -7.83 1.58
N ASP A 230 10.01 -6.79 2.12
CA ASP A 230 10.62 -5.96 3.17
C ASP A 230 10.46 -6.53 4.58
N GLY A 231 11.20 -5.96 5.55
CA GLY A 231 11.15 -6.36 6.96
C GLY A 231 9.77 -6.16 7.63
N LYS A 232 8.83 -5.48 6.96
CA LYS A 232 7.44 -5.26 7.40
C LYS A 232 6.47 -6.22 6.71
N GLY A 233 6.96 -7.13 5.85
CA GLY A 233 6.18 -8.12 5.12
C GLY A 233 5.57 -7.63 3.81
N VAL A 234 5.93 -6.43 3.33
CA VAL A 234 5.36 -5.89 2.09
C VAL A 234 6.06 -6.50 0.87
N VAL A 235 5.28 -7.03 -0.07
CA VAL A 235 5.76 -7.66 -1.32
C VAL A 235 5.90 -6.61 -2.44
N TYR A 236 7.08 -6.48 -3.02
CA TYR A 236 7.38 -5.55 -4.11
C TYR A 236 7.44 -6.31 -5.43
N GLU A 237 6.78 -5.76 -6.45
CA GLU A 237 6.95 -6.16 -7.84
C GLU A 237 8.39 -5.90 -8.27
N GLY A 238 9.16 -6.97 -8.47
CA GLY A 238 10.53 -6.87 -8.96
C GLY A 238 10.52 -6.70 -10.47
N ARG A 239 10.95 -7.75 -11.17
CA ARG A 239 11.14 -7.79 -12.61
C ARG A 239 9.82 -7.66 -13.37
N ASN A 240 9.76 -6.68 -14.28
CA ASN A 240 8.60 -6.36 -15.11
C ASN A 240 8.21 -7.54 -16.01
N SER A 241 6.95 -7.97 -15.97
CA SER A 241 6.37 -9.06 -16.77
C SER A 241 5.78 -8.62 -18.12
N GLY A 242 5.81 -7.31 -18.43
CA GLY A 242 5.32 -6.71 -19.67
C GLY A 242 3.89 -6.18 -19.59
N HIS A 243 3.12 -6.49 -18.53
CA HIS A 243 1.83 -5.86 -18.25
C HIS A 243 1.96 -4.74 -17.21
N THR A 244 1.03 -3.77 -17.22
CA THR A 244 0.95 -2.78 -16.14
C THR A 244 0.17 -3.36 -14.97
N SER A 245 0.87 -3.70 -13.89
CA SER A 245 0.28 -4.14 -12.62
C SER A 245 -0.56 -3.03 -11.97
N LEU A 246 -1.67 -3.41 -11.32
CA LEU A 246 -2.51 -2.47 -10.58
C LEU A 246 -1.76 -1.91 -9.37
N SER A 247 -1.97 -0.63 -9.05
CA SER A 247 -1.47 -0.03 -7.81
C SER A 247 -2.07 -0.72 -6.58
N CYS A 248 -1.21 -1.26 -5.71
CA CYS A 248 -1.58 -1.77 -4.39
C CYS A 248 -2.05 -0.65 -3.46
N LEU A 249 -1.57 0.58 -3.67
CA LEU A 249 -1.91 1.75 -2.85
C LEU A 249 -3.25 2.39 -3.23
N THR A 250 -3.67 2.30 -4.49
CA THR A 250 -4.79 3.12 -5.01
C THR A 250 -5.79 2.37 -5.89
N GLN A 251 -5.47 1.17 -6.37
CA GLN A 251 -6.30 0.40 -7.32
C GLN A 251 -6.65 -1.01 -6.84
N GLY A 252 -6.25 -1.39 -5.62
CA GLY A 252 -6.57 -2.70 -5.05
C GLY A 252 -5.75 -3.85 -5.64
N GLY A 253 -4.53 -3.58 -6.11
CA GLY A 253 -3.56 -4.65 -6.39
C GLY A 253 -3.26 -5.45 -5.11
N ASP A 254 -3.17 -6.78 -5.22
CA ASP A 254 -2.94 -7.72 -4.11
C ASP A 254 -1.49 -8.21 -4.01
N GLY A 255 -0.72 -8.08 -5.09
CA GLY A 255 0.69 -8.46 -5.20
C GLY A 255 0.93 -9.92 -5.54
N HIS A 256 -0.13 -10.70 -5.77
CA HIS A 256 0.00 -12.10 -6.13
C HIS A 256 0.41 -12.29 -7.59
N ASP A 257 0.01 -11.37 -8.49
CA ASP A 257 0.32 -11.45 -9.92
C ASP A 257 1.22 -10.32 -10.45
N PHE A 258 2.52 -10.44 -10.15
CA PHE A 258 3.56 -9.49 -10.56
C PHE A 258 4.53 -10.03 -11.62
N ALA A 259 4.72 -11.35 -11.69
CA ALA A 259 5.79 -11.97 -12.45
C ALA A 259 5.34 -12.68 -13.74
N HIS A 260 4.03 -12.74 -14.03
CA HIS A 260 3.47 -13.62 -15.05
C HIS A 260 3.11 -12.87 -16.34
N GLN A 261 3.21 -13.55 -17.47
CA GLN A 261 2.61 -13.09 -18.71
C GLN A 261 1.11 -13.44 -18.73
N THR A 262 0.25 -12.43 -18.75
CA THR A 262 -1.22 -12.56 -18.68
C THR A 262 -1.84 -13.54 -19.70
N SER A 263 -1.19 -13.74 -20.86
CA SER A 263 -1.69 -14.62 -21.93
C SER A 263 -1.30 -16.09 -21.80
N THR A 264 -0.30 -16.45 -20.99
CA THR A 264 0.28 -17.81 -20.94
C THR A 264 0.49 -18.35 -19.53
N ASP A 265 0.33 -17.51 -18.50
CA ASP A 265 0.67 -17.79 -17.09
C ASP A 265 2.15 -18.16 -16.86
N GLN A 266 3.02 -17.90 -17.83
CA GLN A 266 4.46 -18.14 -17.72
C GLN A 266 5.15 -17.01 -16.96
N ILE A 267 6.16 -17.35 -16.15
CA ILE A 267 6.95 -16.39 -15.37
C ILE A 267 8.01 -15.73 -16.26
N VAL A 268 8.23 -14.42 -16.05
CA VAL A 268 9.35 -13.68 -16.66
C VAL A 268 10.69 -14.22 -16.16
N THR A 269 11.59 -14.57 -17.09
CA THR A 269 12.92 -15.11 -16.78
C THR A 269 13.75 -14.06 -16.04
N GLY A 270 14.17 -14.42 -14.83
CA GLY A 270 14.95 -13.58 -13.90
C GLY A 270 16.41 -13.36 -14.30
N ALA A 271 17.13 -12.71 -13.40
CA ALA A 271 18.60 -12.61 -13.38
C ALA A 271 19.10 -12.68 -11.93
N HIS A 272 18.79 -13.79 -11.24
CA HIS A 272 19.08 -14.00 -9.82
C HIS A 272 19.90 -15.26 -9.53
N VAL A 273 19.82 -16.31 -10.38
CA VAL A 273 20.66 -17.52 -10.27
C VAL A 273 21.29 -17.78 -11.64
N ALA A 274 22.62 -17.75 -11.72
CA ALA A 274 23.32 -17.88 -13.00
C ALA A 274 23.05 -19.25 -13.62
N ASN A 275 22.91 -19.35 -14.95
CA ASN A 275 22.57 -20.58 -15.68
C ASN A 275 21.21 -21.26 -15.35
N TYR A 276 20.48 -20.83 -14.31
CA TYR A 276 19.26 -21.48 -13.81
C TYR A 276 18.04 -20.52 -13.72
N ASN A 277 18.09 -19.32 -14.31
CA ASN A 277 17.01 -18.32 -14.23
C ASN A 277 15.69 -18.72 -14.91
N SER A 278 15.73 -19.46 -16.02
CA SER A 278 14.52 -19.75 -16.81
C SER A 278 13.65 -20.79 -16.10
N GLY A 279 12.42 -20.42 -15.74
CA GLY A 279 11.50 -21.26 -14.96
C GLY A 279 11.80 -21.32 -13.45
N ASN A 280 12.72 -20.47 -12.97
CA ASN A 280 13.05 -20.32 -11.56
C ASN A 280 12.57 -18.95 -11.08
N VAL A 281 11.80 -18.90 -9.99
CA VAL A 281 11.25 -17.67 -9.43
C VAL A 281 12.10 -17.22 -8.24
N GLY A 282 12.78 -16.08 -8.36
CA GLY A 282 13.55 -15.45 -7.29
C GLY A 282 12.68 -14.58 -6.39
N ILE A 283 12.70 -14.88 -5.07
CA ILE A 283 12.06 -14.08 -4.02
C ILE A 283 13.16 -13.62 -3.05
N ALA A 284 13.44 -12.32 -2.99
CA ALA A 284 14.50 -11.76 -2.15
C ALA A 284 13.97 -11.03 -0.92
N LEU A 285 14.37 -11.44 0.29
CA LEU A 285 14.09 -10.68 1.50
C LEU A 285 15.12 -9.55 1.65
N MET A 286 14.65 -8.33 1.87
CA MET A 286 15.53 -7.17 2.07
C MET A 286 16.20 -7.22 3.44
N GLY A 287 17.52 -7.30 3.44
CA GLY A 287 18.37 -7.43 4.63
C GLY A 287 19.57 -8.36 4.43
N CYS A 288 20.34 -8.55 5.49
CA CYS A 288 21.54 -9.38 5.57
C CYS A 288 21.38 -10.38 6.73
N PHE A 289 21.00 -11.62 6.39
CA PHE A 289 20.66 -12.68 7.37
C PHE A 289 21.78 -13.71 7.56
N GLU A 290 23.03 -13.31 7.33
CA GLU A 290 24.21 -14.12 7.61
C GLU A 290 24.76 -13.82 9.00
N ASN A 291 25.36 -14.81 9.66
CA ASN A 291 25.98 -14.62 10.96
C ASN A 291 27.43 -14.13 10.80
N SER A 292 27.58 -12.95 10.18
CA SER A 292 28.87 -12.32 9.88
C SER A 292 28.95 -10.90 10.44
N SER A 293 30.16 -10.40 10.67
CA SER A 293 30.40 -9.01 11.08
C SER A 293 30.20 -7.98 9.97
N ALA A 294 29.79 -8.40 8.76
CA ALA A 294 29.45 -7.51 7.67
C ALA A 294 27.96 -7.16 7.61
N CYS A 295 27.09 -7.99 8.17
CA CYS A 295 25.70 -7.62 8.40
C CYS A 295 25.60 -6.60 9.55
N SER A 296 24.90 -5.50 9.33
CA SER A 296 24.51 -4.54 10.39
C SER A 296 23.11 -4.86 10.91
N GLY A 297 22.83 -4.57 12.19
CA GLY A 297 21.50 -4.77 12.79
C GLY A 297 21.22 -6.22 13.21
N ASP A 298 19.93 -6.56 13.38
CA ASP A 298 19.51 -7.93 13.70
C ASP A 298 19.58 -8.80 12.44
N THR A 299 20.35 -9.89 12.52
CA THR A 299 20.57 -10.82 11.41
C THR A 299 19.51 -11.94 11.35
N ASN A 300 18.53 -11.95 12.25
CA ASN A 300 17.36 -12.82 12.14
C ASN A 300 16.35 -12.21 11.14
N PRO A 301 15.80 -12.99 10.19
CA PRO A 301 14.79 -12.47 9.27
C PRO A 301 13.52 -12.08 10.06
N PRO A 302 13.00 -10.85 9.88
CA PRO A 302 11.82 -10.38 10.61
C PRO A 302 10.61 -11.30 10.39
N ALA A 303 9.88 -11.61 11.47
CA ALA A 303 8.71 -12.49 11.39
C ALA A 303 7.65 -12.06 10.33
N PRO A 304 7.33 -10.76 10.13
CA PRO A 304 6.45 -10.34 9.04
C PRO A 304 6.98 -10.64 7.63
N ALA A 305 8.31 -10.58 7.44
CA ALA A 305 8.95 -10.92 6.17
C ALA A 305 8.89 -12.42 5.89
N VAL A 306 9.09 -13.25 6.92
CA VAL A 306 8.99 -14.72 6.83
C VAL A 306 7.54 -15.16 6.59
N ASP A 307 6.57 -14.57 7.29
CA ASP A 307 5.14 -14.85 7.08
C ASP A 307 4.69 -14.49 5.65
N SER A 308 5.13 -13.33 5.14
CA SER A 308 4.87 -12.91 3.76
C SER A 308 5.55 -13.83 2.73
N LEU A 309 6.78 -14.28 2.99
CA LEU A 309 7.47 -15.28 2.17
C LEU A 309 6.71 -16.62 2.11
N GLU A 310 6.25 -17.13 3.24
CA GLU A 310 5.46 -18.37 3.31
C GLU A 310 4.14 -18.25 2.56
N SER A 311 3.44 -17.10 2.66
CA SER A 311 2.25 -16.80 1.87
C SER A 311 2.54 -16.74 0.37
N GLN A 312 3.62 -16.07 -0.04
CA GLN A 312 3.97 -15.92 -1.46
C GLN A 312 4.39 -17.25 -2.08
N ILE A 313 5.15 -18.07 -1.34
CA ILE A 313 5.49 -19.45 -1.74
C ILE A 313 4.22 -20.28 -1.89
N ALA A 314 3.28 -20.21 -0.95
CA ALA A 314 2.04 -20.98 -1.02
C ALA A 314 1.18 -20.56 -2.23
N ALA A 315 1.02 -19.26 -2.48
CA ALA A 315 0.24 -18.74 -3.61
C ALA A 315 0.84 -19.16 -4.97
N LEU A 316 2.16 -18.99 -5.16
CA LEU A 316 2.85 -19.44 -6.36
C LEU A 316 2.80 -20.96 -6.52
N SER A 317 2.86 -21.71 -5.43
CA SER A 317 2.80 -23.17 -5.46
C SER A 317 1.41 -23.70 -5.81
N VAL A 318 0.33 -23.04 -5.34
CA VAL A 318 -1.05 -23.34 -5.77
C VAL A 318 -1.23 -23.05 -7.26
N ARG A 319 -0.77 -21.87 -7.73
CA ARG A 319 -0.92 -21.45 -9.14
C ARG A 319 -0.20 -22.37 -10.12
N HIS A 320 1.01 -22.82 -9.78
CA HIS A 320 1.86 -23.62 -10.67
C HIS A 320 1.90 -25.12 -10.34
N GLY A 321 1.12 -25.61 -9.37
CA GLY A 321 1.12 -27.02 -8.97
C GLY A 321 2.44 -27.51 -8.37
N LEU A 322 3.20 -26.61 -7.71
CA LEU A 322 4.47 -26.93 -7.07
C LEU A 322 4.23 -27.54 -5.69
N THR A 323 5.12 -28.43 -5.23
CA THR A 323 5.07 -29.01 -3.87
C THR A 323 6.20 -28.43 -3.03
N PRO A 324 5.94 -27.49 -2.09
CA PRO A 324 7.00 -26.78 -1.35
C PRO A 324 7.96 -27.68 -0.58
N THR A 325 7.47 -28.79 -0.02
CA THR A 325 8.25 -29.81 0.71
C THR A 325 8.89 -30.86 -0.19
N GLY A 326 8.69 -30.77 -1.52
CA GLY A 326 9.16 -31.75 -2.49
C GLY A 326 10.57 -31.46 -3.05
N THR A 327 10.98 -32.35 -3.94
CA THR A 327 12.17 -32.21 -4.79
C THR A 327 11.72 -32.13 -6.25
N THR A 328 12.20 -31.12 -6.97
CA THR A 328 11.99 -30.96 -8.41
C THR A 328 13.23 -31.44 -9.17
N HIS A 329 13.03 -32.23 -10.21
CA HIS A 329 14.04 -32.41 -11.26
C HIS A 329 13.96 -31.20 -12.21
N TYR A 330 14.74 -30.15 -11.91
CA TYR A 330 14.73 -28.94 -12.70
C TYR A 330 15.38 -29.18 -14.07
N VAL A 331 14.77 -28.65 -15.12
CA VAL A 331 15.33 -28.62 -16.49
C VAL A 331 15.26 -27.20 -17.01
N ASN A 332 16.42 -26.58 -17.32
CA ASN A 332 16.45 -25.26 -17.93
C ASN A 332 15.85 -25.34 -19.35
N PRO A 333 14.74 -24.64 -19.67
CA PRO A 333 14.08 -24.73 -20.97
C PRO A 333 14.86 -24.07 -22.11
N VAL A 334 15.96 -23.36 -21.82
CA VAL A 334 16.83 -22.68 -22.79
C VAL A 334 18.15 -23.44 -22.98
N SER A 335 18.81 -23.86 -21.90
CA SER A 335 20.14 -24.50 -21.96
C SER A 335 20.14 -26.02 -21.82
N SER A 336 18.99 -26.63 -21.48
CA SER A 336 18.85 -28.05 -21.11
C SER A 336 19.71 -28.50 -19.92
N ALA A 337 20.30 -27.57 -19.15
CA ALA A 337 20.97 -27.87 -17.90
C ALA A 337 19.97 -28.41 -16.87
N THR A 338 20.33 -29.48 -16.15
CA THR A 338 19.44 -30.13 -15.17
C THR A 338 20.03 -30.11 -13.76
N LYS A 339 19.17 -30.15 -12.75
CA LYS A 339 19.55 -30.25 -11.33
C LYS A 339 18.40 -30.80 -10.48
N ASP A 340 18.68 -31.81 -9.65
CA ASP A 340 17.74 -32.25 -8.61
C ASP A 340 17.88 -31.32 -7.40
N ILE A 341 16.77 -30.71 -6.98
CA ILE A 341 16.79 -29.66 -5.95
C ILE A 341 15.46 -29.60 -5.19
N ALA A 342 15.47 -29.11 -3.95
CA ALA A 342 14.23 -28.81 -3.24
C ALA A 342 13.41 -27.77 -4.01
N THR A 343 12.10 -28.01 -4.17
CA THR A 343 11.18 -27.16 -4.94
C THR A 343 11.23 -25.70 -4.49
N VAL A 344 11.41 -25.49 -3.19
CA VAL A 344 11.81 -24.21 -2.58
C VAL A 344 13.23 -24.35 -2.07
N SER A 345 14.18 -23.60 -2.62
CA SER A 345 15.62 -23.68 -2.30
C SER A 345 16.18 -22.32 -1.89
N GLY A 346 17.34 -22.31 -1.22
CA GLY A 346 18.15 -21.10 -1.06
C GLY A 346 19.09 -20.92 -2.25
N HIS A 347 19.57 -19.71 -2.54
CA HIS A 347 20.52 -19.53 -3.65
C HIS A 347 21.79 -20.40 -3.52
N ARG A 348 22.33 -20.57 -2.31
CA ARG A 348 23.44 -21.49 -2.02
C ARG A 348 23.22 -22.97 -2.39
N ASP A 349 21.98 -23.39 -2.64
CA ASP A 349 21.68 -24.74 -3.16
C ASP A 349 21.99 -24.84 -4.66
N TRP A 350 21.97 -23.71 -5.38
CA TRP A 350 22.22 -23.62 -6.81
C TRP A 350 23.69 -23.39 -7.15
N ASP A 351 24.28 -22.35 -6.57
CA ASP A 351 25.60 -21.81 -6.91
C ASP A 351 26.43 -21.46 -5.65
N ALA A 352 27.71 -21.18 -5.88
CA ALA A 352 28.70 -20.67 -4.92
C ALA A 352 28.30 -19.29 -4.35
N THR A 353 27.63 -19.27 -3.18
CA THR A 353 27.24 -18.03 -2.49
C THR A 353 26.86 -18.24 -1.01
N ALA A 354 26.96 -17.19 -0.20
CA ALA A 354 26.35 -17.13 1.13
C ALA A 354 24.83 -16.85 1.10
N CYS A 355 24.24 -16.39 -0.01
CA CYS A 355 22.81 -16.09 -0.10
C CYS A 355 21.95 -17.37 0.16
N PRO A 356 20.87 -17.35 0.98
CA PRO A 356 20.16 -16.20 1.56
C PRO A 356 20.60 -15.82 2.99
N GLY A 357 21.82 -16.19 3.41
CA GLY A 357 22.32 -16.01 4.77
C GLY A 357 21.93 -17.17 5.70
N GLY A 358 22.82 -17.56 6.61
CA GLY A 358 22.68 -18.73 7.47
C GLY A 358 21.39 -18.77 8.31
N ASN A 359 20.94 -17.62 8.82
CA ASN A 359 19.75 -17.57 9.68
C ASN A 359 18.45 -17.79 8.89
N LEU A 360 18.33 -17.22 7.68
CA LEU A 360 17.18 -17.44 6.80
C LEU A 360 17.24 -18.82 6.13
N TYR A 361 18.43 -19.26 5.72
CA TYR A 361 18.63 -20.61 5.17
C TYR A 361 18.23 -21.71 6.17
N GLY A 362 18.58 -21.54 7.45
CA GLY A 362 18.18 -22.45 8.53
C GLY A 362 16.67 -22.57 8.74
N GLN A 363 15.88 -21.58 8.31
CA GLN A 363 14.41 -21.60 8.41
C GLN A 363 13.71 -22.27 7.20
N LEU A 364 14.42 -22.52 6.10
CA LEU A 364 13.82 -23.09 4.87
C LEU A 364 13.02 -24.39 5.10
N PRO A 365 13.45 -25.36 5.94
CA PRO A 365 12.64 -26.54 6.23
C PRO A 365 11.27 -26.21 6.85
N THR A 366 11.23 -25.25 7.77
CA THR A 366 9.97 -24.78 8.38
C THR A 366 9.13 -24.02 7.36
N ILE A 367 9.72 -23.05 6.64
CA ILE A 367 9.06 -22.26 5.60
C ILE A 367 8.37 -23.17 4.55
N ARG A 368 9.04 -24.23 4.10
CA ARG A 368 8.45 -25.25 3.21
C ARG A 368 7.22 -25.90 3.82
N SER A 369 7.31 -26.30 5.09
CA SER A 369 6.20 -26.96 5.79
C SER A 369 5.00 -26.03 6.04
N THR A 370 5.24 -24.77 6.42
CA THR A 370 4.18 -23.79 6.62
C THR A 370 3.52 -23.41 5.29
N ALA A 371 4.31 -23.19 4.23
CA ALA A 371 3.76 -22.89 2.91
C ALA A 371 2.90 -24.05 2.38
N ALA A 372 3.35 -25.31 2.53
CA ALA A 372 2.55 -26.48 2.17
C ALA A 372 1.25 -26.58 3.00
N ALA A 373 1.27 -26.21 4.28
CA ALA A 373 0.06 -26.12 5.10
C ALA A 373 -0.89 -25.00 4.61
N ARG A 374 -0.36 -23.83 4.23
CA ARG A 374 -1.13 -22.71 3.65
C ARG A 374 -1.80 -23.09 2.32
N MET A 375 -1.17 -23.92 1.49
CA MET A 375 -1.80 -24.44 0.25
C MET A 375 -3.05 -25.30 0.52
N GLY A 376 -3.11 -25.97 1.67
CA GLY A 376 -4.24 -26.80 2.09
C GLY A 376 -5.33 -26.04 2.86
N ALA A 377 -5.07 -24.79 3.25
CA ALA A 377 -6.07 -23.92 3.86
C ALA A 377 -6.98 -23.32 2.78
N PRO A 378 -8.31 -23.19 3.00
CA PRO A 378 -9.13 -22.37 2.14
C PRO A 378 -8.58 -20.92 2.18
N GLY A 379 -8.37 -20.34 1.00
CA GLY A 379 -7.82 -18.99 0.87
C GLY A 379 -8.65 -17.96 1.63
N ALA A 380 -7.99 -16.93 2.16
CA ALA A 380 -8.64 -15.93 2.99
C ALA A 380 -9.82 -15.27 2.26
N THR A 381 -10.95 -15.14 2.95
CA THR A 381 -12.16 -14.47 2.46
C THR A 381 -12.28 -13.07 3.05
N THR A 382 -13.26 -12.29 2.60
CA THR A 382 -13.69 -11.11 3.37
C THR A 382 -14.24 -11.54 4.74
N PRO A 383 -14.25 -10.66 5.77
CA PRO A 383 -14.75 -10.99 7.09
C PRO A 383 -16.26 -11.25 7.10
N ASP A 384 -16.76 -11.89 8.15
CA ASP A 384 -18.21 -12.03 8.36
C ASP A 384 -18.89 -10.69 8.73
N ALA A 385 -20.22 -10.69 8.78
CA ALA A 385 -21.00 -9.53 9.23
C ALA A 385 -20.76 -9.26 10.73
N PRO A 386 -20.44 -8.02 11.16
CA PRO A 386 -20.17 -7.71 12.57
C PRO A 386 -21.31 -8.10 13.51
N GLY A 387 -20.97 -8.80 14.59
CA GLY A 387 -21.92 -9.28 15.59
C GLY A 387 -22.43 -8.17 16.52
N GLY A 388 -23.51 -8.45 17.24
CA GLY A 388 -24.01 -7.58 18.32
C GLY A 388 -24.34 -6.14 17.92
N PHE A 389 -24.51 -5.85 16.63
CA PHE A 389 -24.64 -4.48 16.15
C PHE A 389 -25.90 -3.80 16.72
N SER A 390 -25.70 -2.67 17.38
CA SER A 390 -26.75 -1.88 17.99
C SER A 390 -26.58 -0.41 17.63
N ALA A 391 -27.70 0.24 17.36
CA ALA A 391 -27.80 1.68 17.15
C ALA A 391 -28.82 2.22 18.16
N ILE A 392 -28.36 3.09 19.07
CA ILE A 392 -29.16 3.59 20.21
C ILE A 392 -29.25 5.11 20.13
N GLY A 393 -30.46 5.64 19.97
CA GLY A 393 -30.73 7.07 19.92
C GLY A 393 -30.82 7.68 21.32
N ALA A 394 -30.12 8.80 21.53
CA ALA A 394 -30.20 9.64 22.73
C ALA A 394 -30.20 11.12 22.32
N ALA A 395 -31.38 11.75 22.41
CA ALA A 395 -31.64 13.11 21.92
C ALA A 395 -31.15 13.32 20.46
N ALA A 396 -30.11 14.14 20.26
CA ALA A 396 -29.52 14.48 18.96
C ALA A 396 -28.33 13.57 18.54
N THR A 397 -28.03 12.50 19.28
CA THR A 397 -26.91 11.58 18.98
C THR A 397 -27.41 10.14 18.86
N VAL A 398 -26.81 9.37 17.96
CA VAL A 398 -26.95 7.91 17.88
C VAL A 398 -25.61 7.28 18.21
N THR A 399 -25.58 6.43 19.24
CA THR A 399 -24.41 5.63 19.59
C THR A 399 -24.48 4.28 18.88
N LEU A 400 -23.40 3.90 18.20
CA LEU A 400 -23.25 2.66 17.45
C LEU A 400 -22.23 1.77 18.17
N ASN A 401 -22.56 0.49 18.40
CA ASN A 401 -21.64 -0.50 18.96
C ASN A 401 -21.78 -1.83 18.23
N TRP A 402 -20.67 -2.56 18.02
CA TRP A 402 -20.64 -3.89 17.43
C TRP A 402 -19.50 -4.74 18.04
N SER A 403 -19.53 -6.05 17.82
CA SER A 403 -18.42 -6.96 18.12
C SER A 403 -17.66 -7.33 16.83
N PRO A 404 -16.35 -7.62 16.92
CA PRO A 404 -15.61 -8.19 15.81
C PRO A 404 -16.27 -9.48 15.29
N PRO A 405 -16.44 -9.65 13.97
CA PRO A 405 -16.80 -10.92 13.34
C PRO A 405 -15.59 -11.87 13.22
N ALA A 406 -15.81 -13.07 12.66
CA ALA A 406 -14.70 -13.87 12.14
C ALA A 406 -14.02 -13.11 10.99
N ASP A 407 -12.70 -13.22 10.92
CA ASP A 407 -11.86 -12.41 10.03
C ASP A 407 -11.68 -13.00 8.62
N GLY A 408 -12.25 -14.17 8.35
CA GLY A 408 -12.10 -14.86 7.07
C GLY A 408 -10.69 -15.40 6.82
N GLY A 409 -9.82 -15.49 7.84
CA GLY A 409 -8.42 -15.91 7.69
C GLY A 409 -7.46 -14.79 7.29
N SER A 410 -7.89 -13.52 7.32
CA SER A 410 -7.03 -12.35 7.18
C SER A 410 -7.42 -11.28 8.20
N PRO A 411 -6.50 -10.74 9.02
CA PRO A 411 -6.84 -9.85 10.13
C PRO A 411 -7.70 -8.64 9.74
N ILE A 412 -8.70 -8.33 10.57
CA ILE A 412 -9.58 -7.18 10.36
C ILE A 412 -8.77 -5.87 10.46
N THR A 413 -8.75 -5.11 9.37
CA THR A 413 -8.05 -3.82 9.25
C THR A 413 -8.93 -2.64 9.65
N GLY A 414 -10.26 -2.80 9.64
CA GLY A 414 -11.19 -1.81 10.16
C GLY A 414 -12.66 -2.10 9.88
N TYR A 415 -13.51 -1.13 10.19
CA TYR A 415 -14.95 -1.17 9.99
C TYR A 415 -15.43 0.06 9.22
N GLN A 416 -16.58 -0.09 8.55
CA GLN A 416 -17.31 1.01 7.91
C GLN A 416 -18.77 0.98 8.37
N ALA A 417 -19.30 2.12 8.82
CA ALA A 417 -20.71 2.25 9.19
C ALA A 417 -21.43 3.29 8.33
N PHE A 418 -22.67 2.97 7.96
CA PHE A 418 -23.52 3.72 7.03
C PHE A 418 -24.87 4.06 7.66
N ARG A 419 -25.51 5.14 7.21
CA ARG A 419 -26.85 5.59 7.61
C ARG A 419 -27.77 5.70 6.39
N GLY A 420 -28.96 5.14 6.50
CA GLY A 420 -30.07 5.28 5.54
C GLY A 420 -31.36 5.80 6.18
N ALA A 421 -32.28 6.29 5.34
CA ALA A 421 -33.61 6.75 5.75
C ALA A 421 -34.68 5.62 5.74
N GLY A 422 -34.31 4.43 5.29
CA GLY A 422 -35.13 3.21 5.26
C GLY A 422 -34.26 1.98 5.55
N PRO A 423 -34.85 0.79 5.69
CA PRO A 423 -34.17 -0.42 6.13
C PRO A 423 -33.08 -0.92 5.17
N ASP A 424 -33.17 -0.58 3.88
CA ASP A 424 -32.25 -1.02 2.82
C ASP A 424 -30.91 -0.24 2.81
N VAL A 425 -30.25 -0.18 3.97
CA VAL A 425 -28.95 0.49 4.14
C VAL A 425 -27.86 -0.32 3.43
N SER A 426 -27.10 0.36 2.58
CA SER A 426 -26.07 -0.25 1.73
C SER A 426 -24.78 0.57 1.71
N ALA A 427 -23.73 0.06 1.05
CA ALA A 427 -22.47 0.79 0.87
C ALA A 427 -22.61 2.09 0.03
N ALA A 428 -23.75 2.30 -0.65
CA ALA A 428 -24.09 3.55 -1.33
C ALA A 428 -24.85 4.56 -0.44
N SER A 429 -25.15 4.18 0.81
CA SER A 429 -25.78 5.06 1.81
C SER A 429 -24.75 6.01 2.43
N THR A 430 -25.17 6.94 3.29
CA THR A 430 -24.24 7.92 3.88
C THR A 430 -23.23 7.23 4.81
N LEU A 431 -21.94 7.23 4.46
CA LEU A 431 -20.88 6.78 5.37
C LEU A 431 -20.79 7.72 6.57
N VAL A 432 -20.90 7.18 7.79
CA VAL A 432 -20.85 7.94 9.05
C VAL A 432 -19.63 7.60 9.91
N TYR A 433 -18.95 6.48 9.64
CA TYR A 433 -17.73 6.09 10.33
C TYR A 433 -16.85 5.18 9.45
N SER A 434 -15.53 5.34 9.56
CA SER A 434 -14.53 4.42 9.04
C SER A 434 -13.32 4.40 9.98
N GLY A 435 -12.91 3.22 10.46
CA GLY A 435 -11.78 3.07 11.40
C GLY A 435 -11.79 1.74 12.16
N ALA A 436 -10.79 1.52 13.02
CA ALA A 436 -10.57 0.25 13.71
C ALA A 436 -11.35 0.06 15.04
N ALA A 437 -11.88 1.13 15.64
CA ALA A 437 -12.70 1.01 16.86
C ALA A 437 -14.02 0.29 16.57
N THR A 438 -14.53 -0.43 17.58
CA THR A 438 -15.77 -1.22 17.56
C THR A 438 -17.02 -0.44 18.02
N SER A 439 -16.89 0.88 18.13
CA SER A 439 -17.98 1.81 18.43
C SER A 439 -17.78 3.14 17.72
N ALA A 440 -18.89 3.84 17.49
CA ALA A 440 -18.92 5.16 16.86
C ALA A 440 -20.14 5.98 17.34
N SER A 441 -20.19 7.26 16.99
CA SER A 441 -21.36 8.11 17.22
C SER A 441 -21.69 8.93 15.98
N ASP A 442 -22.98 9.01 15.64
CA ASP A 442 -23.50 9.88 14.59
C ASP A 442 -24.48 10.92 15.17
N ARG A 443 -24.67 12.03 14.45
CA ARG A 443 -25.55 13.14 14.84
C ARG A 443 -26.39 13.60 13.64
N PRO A 444 -27.37 12.81 13.20
CA PRO A 444 -28.26 13.21 12.12
C PRO A 444 -29.24 14.31 12.57
N PRO A 445 -29.93 14.97 11.61
CA PRO A 445 -31.13 15.75 11.90
C PRO A 445 -32.24 14.95 12.60
N GLY A 446 -33.32 15.62 13.00
CA GLY A 446 -34.50 14.93 13.54
C GLY A 446 -35.20 14.06 12.51
N GLY A 447 -35.45 12.80 12.84
CA GLY A 447 -36.02 11.82 11.93
C GLY A 447 -35.82 10.39 12.39
N THR A 448 -36.27 9.44 11.56
CA THR A 448 -36.08 8.00 11.78
C THR A 448 -35.01 7.50 10.81
N TYR A 449 -34.03 6.76 11.33
CA TYR A 449 -32.88 6.27 10.57
C TYR A 449 -32.64 4.79 10.81
N TYR A 450 -32.00 4.17 9.84
CA TYR A 450 -31.42 2.83 9.94
C TYR A 450 -29.92 2.96 9.74
N TYR A 451 -29.15 2.11 10.42
CA TYR A 451 -27.70 2.05 10.30
C TYR A 451 -27.28 0.68 9.84
N ALA A 452 -26.10 0.60 9.23
CA ALA A 452 -25.46 -0.66 8.92
C ALA A 452 -23.95 -0.59 9.17
N VAL A 453 -23.32 -1.71 9.53
CA VAL A 453 -21.87 -1.81 9.72
C VAL A 453 -21.31 -3.06 9.05
N ARG A 454 -20.10 -2.96 8.48
CA ARG A 454 -19.31 -4.09 7.96
C ARG A 454 -17.87 -4.02 8.45
N ALA A 455 -17.23 -5.18 8.58
CA ALA A 455 -15.79 -5.30 8.79
C ALA A 455 -15.05 -5.41 7.45
N CYS A 456 -13.77 -5.05 7.43
CA CYS A 456 -12.88 -5.19 6.29
C CYS A 456 -11.53 -5.78 6.72
N ASN A 457 -10.90 -6.57 5.86
CA ASN A 457 -9.54 -7.10 6.00
C ASN A 457 -8.73 -6.80 4.71
N ALA A 458 -7.61 -7.49 4.48
CA ALA A 458 -6.81 -7.32 3.26
C ALA A 458 -7.52 -7.81 1.97
N VAL A 459 -8.46 -8.76 2.09
CA VAL A 459 -9.24 -9.30 0.96
C VAL A 459 -10.37 -8.35 0.54
N GLY A 460 -10.92 -7.60 1.49
CA GLY A 460 -11.96 -6.61 1.26
C GLY A 460 -12.94 -6.49 2.41
N CYS A 461 -14.11 -5.89 2.15
CA CYS A 461 -15.15 -5.68 3.15
C CYS A 461 -16.27 -6.73 3.05
N GLY A 462 -16.64 -7.27 4.21
CA GLY A 462 -17.68 -8.27 4.38
C GLY A 462 -19.11 -7.76 4.23
N PRO A 463 -20.11 -8.63 4.49
CA PRO A 463 -21.52 -8.26 4.50
C PRO A 463 -21.87 -7.26 5.62
N LEU A 464 -22.98 -6.56 5.43
CA LEU A 464 -23.49 -5.55 6.35
C LEU A 464 -24.44 -6.17 7.39
N THR A 465 -24.25 -5.83 8.67
CA THR A 465 -25.29 -6.00 9.70
C THR A 465 -26.09 -4.71 9.82
N VAL A 466 -27.41 -4.77 9.76
CA VAL A 466 -28.32 -3.60 9.85
C VAL A 466 -28.94 -3.49 11.25
N ALA A 467 -29.10 -2.27 11.76
CA ALA A 467 -29.81 -1.97 13.01
C ALA A 467 -30.73 -0.75 12.85
N GLY A 468 -31.90 -0.81 13.47
CA GLY A 468 -32.93 0.25 13.44
C GLY A 468 -34.35 -0.33 13.37
N PRO A 469 -35.39 0.51 13.28
CA PRO A 469 -35.32 1.98 13.19
C PRO A 469 -34.84 2.63 14.49
N VAL A 470 -34.07 3.71 14.37
CA VAL A 470 -33.69 4.60 15.47
C VAL A 470 -34.31 5.97 15.23
N SER A 471 -35.11 6.45 16.18
CA SER A 471 -35.71 7.79 16.15
C SER A 471 -34.79 8.79 16.85
N VAL A 472 -34.45 9.88 16.16
CA VAL A 472 -33.66 11.00 16.68
C VAL A 472 -34.58 12.20 16.87
N THR A 473 -34.68 12.68 18.11
CA THR A 473 -35.53 13.81 18.50
C THR A 473 -34.66 14.99 18.96
N VAL A 474 -34.40 15.90 18.02
CA VAL A 474 -33.82 17.23 18.31
C VAL A 474 -34.88 18.18 18.85
N ALA A 475 -34.47 19.12 19.71
CA ALA A 475 -35.37 20.15 20.21
C ALA A 475 -35.74 21.17 19.11
N THR A 476 -37.03 21.44 18.95
CA THR A 476 -37.56 22.35 17.92
C THR A 476 -38.47 23.41 18.52
N ILE A 477 -38.49 24.60 17.91
CA ILE A 477 -39.35 25.72 18.29
C ILE A 477 -40.67 25.58 17.53
N THR A 478 -41.73 25.15 18.22
CA THR A 478 -43.05 24.84 17.64
C THR A 478 -43.95 26.06 17.54
N SER A 479 -43.79 27.06 18.41
CA SER A 479 -44.47 28.35 18.27
C SER A 479 -43.62 29.50 18.82
N ALA A 480 -43.84 30.69 18.26
CA ALA A 480 -43.19 31.91 18.68
C ALA A 480 -44.14 33.08 18.38
N THR A 481 -44.60 33.78 19.42
CA THR A 481 -45.58 34.88 19.30
C THR A 481 -45.13 36.07 20.15
N CYS A 482 -45.37 37.29 19.67
CA CYS A 482 -45.10 38.52 20.40
C CYS A 482 -46.35 39.40 20.48
N THR A 483 -46.64 39.91 21.67
CA THR A 483 -47.70 40.90 21.93
C THR A 483 -47.08 42.09 22.64
N ALA A 484 -47.00 43.24 21.95
CA ALA A 484 -46.29 44.44 22.39
C ALA A 484 -44.82 44.14 22.77
N THR A 485 -44.49 44.10 24.06
CA THR A 485 -43.13 43.87 24.59
C THR A 485 -42.88 42.43 25.03
N LYS A 486 -43.93 41.61 25.11
CA LYS A 486 -43.89 40.26 25.69
C LYS A 486 -43.94 39.21 24.57
N CYS A 487 -42.96 38.31 24.53
CA CYS A 487 -42.93 37.22 23.56
C CYS A 487 -42.91 35.86 24.24
N SER A 488 -43.70 34.92 23.71
CA SER A 488 -43.83 33.55 24.19
C SER A 488 -43.30 32.57 23.13
N PHE A 489 -42.56 31.57 23.58
CA PHE A 489 -41.96 30.54 22.75
C PHE A 489 -42.34 29.17 23.31
N ALA A 490 -42.81 28.29 22.44
CA ALA A 490 -43.00 26.88 22.77
C ALA A 490 -42.06 26.02 21.91
N GLY A 491 -41.70 24.86 22.46
CA GLY A 491 -40.93 23.85 21.77
C GLY A 491 -41.25 22.44 22.23
N THR A 492 -40.66 21.48 21.54
CA THR A 492 -40.73 20.03 21.81
C THR A 492 -39.35 19.41 21.57
N GLY A 493 -39.01 18.32 22.26
CA GLY A 493 -37.70 17.66 22.17
C GLY A 493 -37.41 16.72 23.35
N ALA A 494 -36.31 15.99 23.28
CA ALA A 494 -35.78 15.18 24.40
C ALA A 494 -34.74 15.98 25.21
N GLY A 495 -34.67 15.71 26.51
CA GLY A 495 -33.96 16.59 27.46
C GLY A 495 -34.79 17.84 27.80
N THR A 496 -34.76 18.29 29.05
CA THR A 496 -35.61 19.38 29.52
C THR A 496 -35.31 20.67 28.74
N LEU A 497 -36.28 21.17 27.98
CA LEU A 497 -36.09 22.30 27.07
C LEU A 497 -35.52 23.52 27.81
N GLN A 498 -34.36 24.00 27.37
CA GLN A 498 -33.75 25.22 27.89
C GLN A 498 -33.65 26.29 26.81
N TRP A 499 -33.92 27.51 27.20
CA TRP A 499 -33.95 28.69 26.35
C TRP A 499 -32.90 29.67 26.82
N SER A 500 -32.16 30.26 25.87
CA SER A 500 -31.33 31.44 26.13
C SER A 500 -31.70 32.57 25.18
N PHE A 501 -31.76 33.78 25.75
CA PHE A 501 -32.16 35.01 25.07
C PHE A 501 -30.99 36.01 25.16
N GLY A 502 -30.50 36.53 24.05
CA GLY A 502 -29.38 37.49 24.07
C GLY A 502 -29.28 38.38 22.84
N SER A 503 -28.68 39.57 23.02
CA SER A 503 -28.41 40.54 21.95
C SER A 503 -26.96 41.05 21.95
N THR A 504 -26.34 41.34 23.11
CA THR A 504 -24.87 41.47 23.30
C THR A 504 -24.39 41.61 24.76
N ALA A 505 -25.26 41.63 25.77
CA ALA A 505 -24.86 41.62 27.18
C ALA A 505 -25.72 40.61 27.98
N SER A 506 -25.06 39.77 28.78
CA SER A 506 -25.57 38.71 29.67
C SER A 506 -26.87 38.01 29.23
N PRO A 507 -26.83 36.79 28.65
CA PRO A 507 -28.02 36.12 28.17
C PRO A 507 -28.95 35.71 29.33
N ALA A 508 -30.23 36.05 29.23
CA ALA A 508 -31.24 35.54 30.15
C ALA A 508 -31.55 34.07 29.79
N THR A 509 -31.56 33.19 30.78
CA THR A 509 -31.90 31.77 30.62
C THR A 509 -33.24 31.43 31.26
N ALA A 510 -33.94 30.46 30.67
CA ALA A 510 -35.21 29.94 31.18
C ALA A 510 -35.35 28.46 30.77
N THR A 511 -36.21 27.71 31.47
CA THR A 511 -36.43 26.28 31.22
C THR A 511 -37.93 25.95 31.14
N GLY A 512 -38.27 24.89 30.41
CA GLY A 512 -39.65 24.45 30.18
C GLY A 512 -40.21 24.89 28.82
N SER A 513 -41.52 24.67 28.63
CA SER A 513 -42.27 25.04 27.43
C SER A 513 -43.75 25.14 27.79
N PRO A 514 -44.45 26.27 27.47
CA PRO A 514 -43.91 27.48 26.87
C PRO A 514 -43.09 28.32 27.86
N VAL A 515 -42.15 29.11 27.33
CA VAL A 515 -41.41 30.15 28.07
C VAL A 515 -41.84 31.51 27.55
N THR A 516 -42.05 32.47 28.44
CA THR A 516 -42.41 33.84 28.07
C THR A 516 -41.42 34.84 28.66
N THR A 517 -40.94 35.77 27.83
CA THR A 517 -40.00 36.84 28.22
C THR A 517 -40.53 38.22 27.83
N SER A 518 -40.05 39.26 28.49
CA SER A 518 -40.40 40.66 28.24
C SER A 518 -39.16 41.47 27.88
N TYR A 519 -39.20 42.18 26.75
CA TYR A 519 -38.12 43.04 26.29
C TYR A 519 -38.38 44.50 26.71
N SER A 520 -37.33 45.20 27.13
CA SER A 520 -37.37 46.61 27.57
C SER A 520 -36.60 47.58 26.65
N THR A 521 -35.71 47.06 25.81
CA THR A 521 -34.83 47.85 24.93
C THR A 521 -35.07 47.50 23.46
N SER A 522 -34.98 48.49 22.56
CA SER A 522 -35.01 48.26 21.12
C SER A 522 -33.72 47.61 20.62
N GLY A 523 -33.82 46.59 19.77
CA GLY A 523 -32.68 45.85 19.24
C GLY A 523 -33.10 44.51 18.63
N THR A 524 -32.12 43.76 18.12
CA THR A 524 -32.28 42.40 17.62
C THR A 524 -31.79 41.41 18.67
N TYR A 525 -32.63 40.45 19.03
CA TYR A 525 -32.35 39.41 20.02
C TYR A 525 -32.40 38.04 19.33
N THR A 526 -31.53 37.14 19.75
CA THR A 526 -31.53 35.75 19.30
C THR A 526 -32.03 34.87 20.44
N VAL A 527 -33.04 34.05 20.14
CA VAL A 527 -33.62 33.03 21.00
C VAL A 527 -33.05 31.68 20.58
N ARG A 528 -32.34 31.00 21.48
CA ARG A 528 -31.75 29.68 21.25
C ARG A 528 -32.44 28.65 22.13
N LEU A 529 -32.93 27.58 21.51
CA LEU A 529 -33.41 26.38 22.18
C LEU A 529 -32.28 25.35 22.18
N THR A 530 -32.04 24.70 23.32
CA THR A 530 -31.02 23.64 23.51
C THR A 530 -31.63 22.40 24.14
N ASP A 531 -31.05 21.24 23.81
CA ASP A 531 -31.33 19.92 24.38
C ASP A 531 -30.58 19.67 25.72
N GLY A 532 -29.79 20.66 26.16
CA GLY A 532 -28.94 20.58 27.35
C GLY A 532 -27.45 20.38 27.03
N ASN A 533 -27.10 20.01 25.79
CA ASN A 533 -25.72 19.90 25.32
C ASN A 533 -25.40 20.88 24.17
N GLN A 534 -26.31 21.08 23.21
CA GLN A 534 -26.08 21.96 22.05
C GLN A 534 -27.34 22.73 21.61
N THR A 535 -27.14 23.91 20.99
CA THR A 535 -28.26 24.69 20.43
C THR A 535 -28.90 23.93 19.27
N SER A 536 -30.15 23.48 19.47
CA SER A 536 -30.90 22.67 18.52
C SER A 536 -31.74 23.52 17.55
N ALA A 537 -32.20 24.71 17.98
CA ALA A 537 -33.00 25.60 17.13
C ALA A 537 -32.84 27.08 17.52
N THR A 538 -33.11 27.96 16.55
CA THR A 538 -32.97 29.42 16.70
C THR A 538 -34.16 30.20 16.13
N ARG A 539 -34.49 31.31 16.79
CA ARG A 539 -35.38 32.37 16.30
C ARG A 539 -34.77 33.74 16.56
N THR A 540 -35.11 34.70 15.73
CA THR A 540 -34.78 36.12 15.93
C THR A 540 -35.99 36.82 16.54
N VAL A 541 -35.76 37.90 17.30
CA VAL A 541 -36.80 38.83 17.72
C VAL A 541 -36.30 40.25 17.45
N VAL A 542 -37.07 41.04 16.73
CA VAL A 542 -36.76 42.44 16.43
C VAL A 542 -37.70 43.34 17.22
N CYS A 543 -37.14 44.13 18.13
CA CYS A 543 -37.86 45.10 18.94
C CYS A 543 -37.55 46.54 18.48
N SER A 544 -38.57 47.27 18.03
CA SER A 544 -38.44 48.64 17.51
C SER A 544 -39.15 49.66 18.41
N LYS A 545 -38.62 50.88 18.49
CA LYS A 545 -39.31 52.00 19.18
C LYS A 545 -40.62 52.36 18.47
N VAL A 546 -41.64 52.68 19.25
CA VAL A 546 -42.95 53.17 18.80
C VAL A 546 -43.37 54.40 19.62
N ARG A 547 -44.45 55.10 19.24
CA ARG A 547 -44.89 56.34 19.92
C ARG A 547 -45.12 56.20 21.44
N LYS A 548 -45.37 54.99 21.93
CA LYS A 548 -45.43 54.65 23.37
C LYS A 548 -44.65 53.36 23.63
N GLY A 549 -43.35 53.48 23.96
CA GLY A 549 -42.49 52.35 24.32
C GLY A 549 -41.86 51.63 23.12
N ILE A 550 -41.80 50.29 23.17
CA ILE A 550 -41.28 49.44 22.11
C ILE A 550 -42.31 48.38 21.69
N SER A 551 -42.15 47.83 20.49
CA SER A 551 -42.94 46.72 19.96
C SER A 551 -42.02 45.68 19.34
N CYS A 552 -42.21 44.41 19.70
CA CYS A 552 -41.39 43.28 19.30
C CYS A 552 -42.13 42.34 18.34
N LYS A 553 -41.38 41.74 17.41
CA LYS A 553 -41.86 40.75 16.43
C LYS A 553 -40.82 39.64 16.30
N VAL A 554 -41.27 38.41 16.04
CA VAL A 554 -40.42 37.25 15.71
C VAL A 554 -40.17 37.23 14.20
#